data_AF-W2RWF2-F1
#
_entry.id   AF-W2RWF2-F1
#
_cell.length_a   1.000
_cell.length_b   1.000
_cell.length_c   1.000
_cell.angle_alpha   90.00
_cell.angle_beta   90.00
_cell.angle_gamma   90.00
#
_symmetry.space_group_name_H-M   'P 1'
#
loop_
_entity.id
_entity.type
_entity.pdbx_description
1 polymer ?
#
loop_
_entity_poly.entity_id
_entity_poly.type
_entity_poly.pdbx_seq_one_letter_code
_entity_poly.pdbx_strand_id
1 'polypeptide(L)'
;MSRHSPTSTSGRSPRQYQLVSPGTPVDPRAMSQNNKDQLIQSLRTHRVNTITELRRIEKIFAYLDSAEVTEPMTSAWRHYVNSNNLLNELRGLTKRIPFSSECLDEAKQLVVNDPNSVRSWNFCWLVLVKMERENLVAKHARVLAAKPHTWGGKKPTKAEFDRLVEATKTEWTTALRQMLKHWDGKPPSTTGR
;
A
#
# COMPACT_ATOMS: atom_id res chain seq x y z
N MET A 1 -1.37 -67.36 -18.51
CA MET A 1 -0.56 -66.28 -19.09
C MET A 1 -1.50 -65.17 -19.56
N SER A 2 -1.27 -63.97 -19.03
CA SER A 2 -1.69 -62.61 -19.47
C SER A 2 -3.17 -62.28 -19.71
N ARG A 3 -3.77 -61.59 -18.73
CA ARG A 3 -4.96 -60.74 -18.89
C ARG A 3 -4.51 -59.30 -19.18
N HIS A 4 -5.09 -58.68 -20.20
CA HIS A 4 -4.97 -57.26 -20.49
C HIS A 4 -5.79 -56.44 -19.48
N SER A 5 -5.24 -55.31 -19.03
CA SER A 5 -5.96 -54.25 -18.33
C SER A 5 -5.55 -52.90 -18.93
N PRO A 6 -6.50 -51.96 -19.12
CA PRO A 6 -6.24 -50.71 -19.83
C PRO A 6 -5.62 -49.64 -18.93
N THR A 7 -4.80 -48.83 -19.57
CA THR A 7 -4.08 -47.66 -19.07
C THR A 7 -5.03 -46.60 -18.51
N SER A 8 -4.89 -46.24 -17.23
CA SER A 8 -5.53 -45.08 -16.62
C SER A 8 -4.62 -43.86 -16.72
N THR A 9 -4.95 -42.96 -17.65
CA THR A 9 -4.31 -41.66 -17.83
C THR A 9 -4.68 -40.74 -16.66
N SER A 10 -3.77 -40.52 -15.72
CA SER A 10 -3.97 -39.57 -14.63
C SER A 10 -3.85 -38.14 -15.16
N GLY A 11 -4.97 -37.48 -15.40
CA GLY A 11 -5.04 -36.05 -15.69
C GLY A 11 -4.48 -35.23 -14.52
N ARG A 12 -3.44 -34.44 -14.79
CA ARG A 12 -2.95 -33.39 -13.89
C ARG A 12 -3.99 -32.26 -13.84
N SER A 13 -4.76 -32.19 -12.76
CA SER A 13 -5.49 -30.95 -12.45
C SER A 13 -4.50 -29.86 -11.99
N PRO A 14 -4.63 -28.61 -12.45
CA PRO A 14 -3.80 -27.52 -11.97
C PRO A 14 -4.16 -27.20 -10.52
N ARG A 15 -3.14 -27.15 -9.64
CA ARG A 15 -3.28 -26.68 -8.26
C ARG A 15 -3.82 -25.24 -8.26
N GLN A 16 -5.09 -25.09 -7.89
CA GLN A 16 -5.62 -23.82 -7.40
C GLN A 16 -4.87 -23.48 -6.10
N TYR A 17 -3.99 -22.47 -6.15
CA TYR A 17 -3.44 -21.87 -4.94
C TYR A 17 -4.55 -21.08 -4.25
N GLN A 18 -5.34 -21.77 -3.45
CA GLN A 18 -6.29 -21.13 -2.57
C GLN A 18 -5.48 -20.47 -1.45
N LEU A 19 -5.40 -19.14 -1.47
CA LEU A 19 -5.00 -18.35 -0.30
C LEU A 19 -5.99 -18.70 0.80
N VAL A 20 -5.60 -19.63 1.67
CA VAL A 20 -6.29 -19.86 2.94
C VAL A 20 -5.97 -18.64 3.78
N SER A 21 -6.73 -17.56 3.60
CA SER A 21 -6.78 -16.48 4.60
C SER A 21 -7.41 -17.11 5.84
N PRO A 22 -6.67 -17.27 6.95
CA PRO A 22 -7.29 -17.69 8.19
C PRO A 22 -8.37 -16.65 8.48
N GLY A 23 -9.63 -17.09 8.58
CA GLY A 23 -10.73 -16.22 8.96
C GLY A 23 -10.33 -15.48 10.22
N THR A 24 -10.47 -14.15 10.22
CA THR A 24 -10.19 -13.35 11.41
C THR A 24 -11.04 -13.91 12.56
N PRO A 25 -10.44 -14.39 13.66
CA PRO A 25 -11.22 -14.89 14.80
C PRO A 25 -12.19 -13.80 15.28
N VAL A 26 -13.39 -14.21 15.70
CA VAL A 26 -14.40 -13.29 16.26
C VAL A 26 -13.85 -12.51 17.46
N ASP A 27 -12.90 -13.12 18.19
CA ASP A 27 -12.06 -12.46 19.19
C ASP A 27 -10.57 -12.64 18.84
N PRO A 28 -9.83 -11.58 18.48
CA PRO A 28 -8.39 -11.62 18.23
C PRO A 28 -7.59 -12.23 19.40
N ARG A 29 -8.07 -12.12 20.64
CA ARG A 29 -7.40 -12.67 21.83
C ARG A 29 -7.49 -14.19 21.91
N ALA A 30 -8.45 -14.80 21.24
CA ALA A 30 -8.58 -16.25 21.12
C ALA A 30 -7.72 -16.83 19.98
N MET A 31 -6.89 -16.02 19.32
CA MET A 31 -6.00 -16.47 18.25
C MET A 31 -4.94 -17.42 18.78
N SER A 32 -4.87 -18.63 18.20
CA SER A 32 -3.79 -19.58 18.45
C SER A 32 -2.42 -19.01 18.05
N GLN A 33 -1.37 -19.36 18.80
CA GLN A 33 0.01 -19.00 18.47
C GLN A 33 0.39 -19.42 17.05
N ASN A 34 -0.06 -20.59 16.57
CA ASN A 34 0.19 -21.03 15.19
C ASN A 34 -0.37 -20.04 14.14
N ASN A 35 -1.57 -19.48 14.38
CA ASN A 35 -2.16 -18.51 13.46
C ASN A 35 -1.38 -17.19 13.48
N LYS A 36 -0.93 -16.76 14.67
CA LYS A 36 -0.09 -15.58 14.84
C LYS A 36 1.25 -15.73 14.10
N ASP A 37 1.91 -16.87 14.24
CA ASP A 37 3.18 -17.17 13.58
C ASP A 37 3.02 -17.20 12.05
N GLN A 38 1.91 -17.73 11.54
CA GLN A 38 1.59 -17.67 10.10
C GLN A 38 1.44 -16.24 9.59
N LEU A 39 0.78 -15.36 10.36
CA LEU A 39 0.66 -13.95 9.99
C LEU A 39 2.03 -13.26 9.99
N ILE A 40 2.85 -13.47 11.03
CA ILE A 40 4.22 -12.97 11.11
C ILE A 40 5.04 -13.44 9.91
N GLN A 41 4.96 -14.72 9.57
CA GLN A 41 5.70 -15.28 8.44
C GLN A 41 5.22 -14.71 7.09
N SER A 42 3.92 -14.44 6.93
CA SER A 42 3.39 -13.84 5.70
C SER A 42 3.86 -12.40 5.49
N LEU A 43 4.02 -11.63 6.58
CA LEU A 43 4.60 -10.29 6.56
C LEU A 43 6.10 -10.31 6.22
N ARG A 44 6.87 -11.19 6.89
CA ARG A 44 8.32 -11.34 6.68
C ARG A 44 8.67 -11.81 5.28
N THR A 45 7.82 -12.65 4.69
CA THR A 45 7.99 -13.13 3.30
C THR A 45 7.36 -12.20 2.26
N HIS A 46 6.80 -11.07 2.69
CA HIS A 46 6.15 -10.06 1.83
C HIS A 46 5.07 -10.64 0.90
N ARG A 47 4.45 -11.77 1.30
CA ARG A 47 3.31 -12.35 0.57
C ARG A 47 2.07 -11.45 0.66
N VAL A 48 2.00 -10.65 1.71
CA VAL A 48 0.98 -9.63 1.90
C VAL A 48 1.50 -8.31 1.34
N ASN A 49 0.92 -7.88 0.21
CA ASN A 49 1.41 -6.74 -0.57
C ASN A 49 0.33 -5.73 -0.94
N THR A 50 -0.88 -5.84 -0.37
CA THR A 50 -1.96 -4.86 -0.54
C THR A 50 -2.21 -4.07 0.73
N ILE A 51 -2.63 -2.82 0.61
CA ILE A 51 -2.98 -1.97 1.76
C ILE A 51 -4.06 -2.61 2.63
N THR A 52 -5.08 -3.22 2.02
CA THR A 52 -6.22 -3.82 2.73
C THR A 52 -5.78 -4.98 3.62
N GLU A 53 -4.94 -5.89 3.12
CA GLU A 53 -4.48 -7.02 3.93
C GLU A 53 -3.48 -6.59 5.00
N LEU A 54 -2.58 -5.64 4.71
CA LEU A 54 -1.69 -5.09 5.74
C LEU A 54 -2.48 -4.41 6.86
N ARG A 55 -3.52 -3.63 6.52
CA ARG A 55 -4.42 -3.03 7.50
C ARG A 55 -5.22 -4.04 8.31
N ARG A 56 -5.67 -5.13 7.68
CA ARG A 56 -6.36 -6.22 8.38
C ARG A 56 -5.46 -6.84 9.44
N ILE A 57 -4.22 -7.16 9.09
CA ILE A 57 -3.25 -7.74 10.02
C ILE A 57 -2.85 -6.72 11.09
N GLU A 58 -2.64 -5.45 10.74
CA GLU A 58 -2.34 -4.38 11.69
C GLU A 58 -3.44 -4.22 12.74
N LYS A 59 -4.72 -4.25 12.34
CA LYS A 59 -5.86 -4.20 13.27
C LYS A 59 -5.82 -5.40 14.23
N ILE A 60 -5.58 -6.62 13.74
CA ILE A 60 -5.42 -7.83 14.57
C ILE A 60 -4.28 -7.65 15.58
N PHE A 61 -3.11 -7.22 15.10
CA PHE A 61 -1.90 -7.07 15.92
C PHE A 61 -2.02 -5.98 16.98
N ALA A 62 -2.72 -4.89 16.67
CA ALA A 62 -3.02 -3.84 17.65
C ALA A 62 -3.91 -4.35 18.80
N TYR A 63 -4.78 -5.35 18.56
CA TYR A 63 -5.57 -5.98 19.63
C TYR A 63 -4.76 -6.96 20.49
N LEU A 64 -3.71 -7.57 19.93
CA LEU A 64 -2.84 -8.53 20.63
C LEU A 64 -1.82 -7.85 21.56
N ASP A 65 -1.50 -6.58 21.29
CA ASP A 65 -0.55 -5.74 22.07
C ASP A 65 0.77 -6.46 22.42
N SER A 66 1.37 -7.10 21.42
CA SER A 66 2.53 -7.98 21.59
C SER A 66 3.76 -7.40 20.92
N ALA A 67 4.87 -7.22 21.65
CA ALA A 67 6.08 -6.61 21.09
C ALA A 67 6.67 -7.38 19.88
N GLU A 68 6.48 -8.71 19.84
CA GLU A 68 7.00 -9.55 18.75
C GLU A 68 6.37 -9.29 17.38
N VAL A 69 5.21 -8.62 17.32
CA VAL A 69 4.53 -8.31 16.05
C VAL A 69 4.89 -6.93 15.50
N THR A 70 5.56 -6.09 16.28
CA THR A 70 5.92 -4.72 15.90
C THR A 70 6.94 -4.70 14.77
N GLU A 71 8.04 -5.47 14.89
CA GLU A 71 9.09 -5.51 13.85
C GLU A 71 8.55 -6.06 12.52
N PRO A 72 7.87 -7.22 12.45
CA PRO A 72 7.37 -7.76 11.19
C PRO A 72 6.41 -6.82 10.46
N MET A 73 5.55 -6.13 11.21
CA MET A 73 4.60 -5.18 10.62
C MET A 73 5.30 -3.90 10.14
N THR A 74 6.24 -3.37 10.92
CA THR A 74 7.04 -2.19 10.52
C THR A 74 7.80 -2.48 9.22
N SER A 75 8.43 -3.66 9.15
CA SER A 75 9.18 -4.10 7.97
C SER A 75 8.27 -4.26 6.75
N ALA A 76 7.09 -4.88 6.92
CA ALA A 76 6.12 -5.05 5.85
C ALA A 76 5.59 -3.71 5.30
N TRP A 77 5.28 -2.73 6.16
CA TRP A 77 4.88 -1.39 5.70
C TRP A 77 5.98 -0.68 4.92
N ARG A 78 7.22 -0.78 5.38
CA ARG A 78 8.37 -0.22 4.67
C ARG A 78 8.55 -0.88 3.30
N HIS A 79 8.45 -2.21 3.23
CA HIS A 79 8.53 -2.95 1.98
C HIS A 79 7.41 -2.56 1.02
N TYR A 80 6.16 -2.51 1.48
CA TYR A 80 5.01 -2.09 0.68
C TYR A 80 5.22 -0.73 -0.01
N VAL A 81 5.77 0.25 0.71
CA VAL A 81 6.04 1.58 0.16
C VAL A 81 7.26 1.59 -0.78
N ASN A 82 8.32 0.86 -0.44
CA ASN A 82 9.59 0.90 -1.18
C ASN A 82 9.62 -0.02 -2.40
N SER A 83 8.78 -1.05 -2.45
CA SER A 83 8.67 -2.02 -3.57
C SER A 83 7.55 -1.67 -4.55
N ASN A 84 7.22 -0.38 -4.69
CA ASN A 84 6.23 0.16 -5.62
C ASN A 84 4.78 -0.29 -5.43
N ASN A 85 4.44 -1.10 -4.41
CA ASN A 85 3.05 -1.52 -4.20
C ASN A 85 2.13 -0.32 -3.97
N LEU A 86 2.54 0.62 -3.09
CA LEU A 86 1.77 1.87 -2.88
C LEU A 86 1.61 2.69 -4.16
N LEU A 87 2.67 2.82 -4.95
CA LEU A 87 2.63 3.57 -6.21
C LEU A 87 1.66 2.92 -7.22
N ASN A 88 1.71 1.59 -7.32
CA ASN A 88 0.83 0.83 -8.20
C ASN A 88 -0.63 0.97 -7.79
N GLU A 89 -0.93 0.88 -6.50
CA GLU A 89 -2.29 1.07 -6.00
C GLU A 89 -2.79 2.52 -6.23
N LEU A 90 -1.96 3.54 -5.98
CA LEU A 90 -2.29 4.94 -6.30
C LEU A 90 -2.57 5.12 -7.80
N ARG A 91 -1.76 4.52 -8.67
CA ARG A 91 -1.97 4.56 -10.13
C ARG A 91 -3.23 3.81 -10.57
N GLY A 92 -3.63 2.76 -9.85
CA GLY A 92 -4.91 2.09 -10.04
C GLY A 92 -6.12 2.99 -9.77
N LEU A 93 -5.96 3.97 -8.87
CA LEU A 93 -6.98 4.97 -8.55
C LEU A 93 -6.94 6.20 -9.48
N THR A 94 -5.79 6.51 -10.09
CA THR A 94 -5.60 7.68 -10.96
C THR A 94 -5.47 7.27 -12.44
N LYS A 95 -6.55 6.74 -13.01
CA LYS A 95 -6.52 6.13 -14.35
C LYS A 95 -6.37 7.14 -15.50
N ARG A 96 -6.80 8.38 -15.33
CA ARG A 96 -6.72 9.40 -16.40
C ARG A 96 -5.36 10.09 -16.37
N ILE A 97 -4.88 10.43 -15.18
CA ILE A 97 -3.61 11.10 -14.97
C ILE A 97 -2.81 10.27 -13.96
N PRO A 98 -1.91 9.37 -14.41
CA PRO A 98 -1.17 8.47 -13.52
C PRO A 98 -0.43 9.21 -12.41
N PHE A 99 -0.52 8.70 -11.17
CA PHE A 99 0.13 9.29 -10.01
C PHE A 99 1.65 9.35 -10.19
N SER A 100 2.23 10.50 -9.82
CA SER A 100 3.66 10.78 -9.96
C SER A 100 4.51 9.99 -8.96
N SER A 101 5.52 9.29 -9.46
CA SER A 101 6.55 8.68 -8.61
C SER A 101 7.38 9.74 -7.88
N GLU A 102 7.68 10.88 -8.52
CA GLU A 102 8.43 12.00 -7.93
C GLU A 102 7.70 12.57 -6.70
N CYS A 103 6.37 12.63 -6.74
CA CYS A 103 5.54 13.05 -5.60
C CYS A 103 5.67 12.08 -4.42
N LEU A 104 5.65 10.78 -4.70
CA LEU A 104 5.80 9.74 -3.69
C LEU A 104 7.21 9.71 -3.10
N ASP A 105 8.24 9.86 -3.94
CA ASP A 105 9.63 9.82 -3.49
C ASP A 105 9.99 11.04 -2.64
N GLU A 106 9.49 12.22 -2.97
CA GLU A 106 9.65 13.40 -2.11
C GLU A 106 8.97 13.20 -0.74
N ALA A 107 7.76 12.62 -0.71
CA ALA A 107 7.10 12.31 0.55
C ALA A 107 7.89 11.32 1.42
N LYS A 108 8.49 10.28 0.81
CA LYS A 108 9.38 9.34 1.52
C LYS A 108 10.56 10.06 2.16
N GLN A 109 11.21 10.97 1.41
CA GLN A 109 12.34 11.74 1.93
C GLN A 109 11.93 12.64 3.10
N LEU A 110 10.76 13.29 3.00
CA LEU A 110 10.23 14.14 4.07
C LEU A 110 9.90 13.35 5.35
N VAL A 111 9.47 12.08 5.23
CA VAL A 111 9.28 11.20 6.38
C VAL A 111 10.62 10.82 7.01
N VAL A 112 11.61 10.43 6.20
CA VAL A 112 12.95 10.03 6.69
C VAL A 112 13.66 11.18 7.40
N ASN A 113 13.50 12.40 6.91
CA ASN A 113 14.13 13.60 7.47
C ASN A 113 13.37 14.19 8.67
N ASP A 114 12.17 13.69 9.00
CA ASP A 114 11.38 14.19 10.11
C ASP A 114 11.69 13.39 11.39
N PRO A 115 12.37 13.99 12.39
CA PRO A 115 12.71 13.30 13.64
C PRO A 115 11.49 12.87 14.46
N ASN A 116 10.28 13.40 14.18
CA ASN A 116 9.06 12.94 14.84
C ASN A 116 8.44 11.71 14.16
N SER A 117 8.83 11.40 12.92
CA SER A 117 8.32 10.24 12.18
C SER A 117 8.80 8.90 12.73
N VAL A 118 9.89 8.88 13.50
CA VAL A 118 10.40 7.67 14.19
C VAL A 118 9.44 7.10 15.23
N ARG A 119 8.40 7.85 15.64
CA ARG A 119 7.42 7.41 16.64
C ARG A 119 6.33 6.50 16.07
N SER A 120 6.15 6.46 14.74
CA SER A 120 5.15 5.58 14.12
C SER A 120 5.81 4.49 13.27
N TRP A 121 5.51 3.25 13.61
CA TRP A 121 5.83 2.05 12.83
C TRP A 121 5.15 1.99 11.45
N ASN A 122 4.13 2.82 11.18
CA ASN A 122 3.37 2.79 9.94
C ASN A 122 3.92 3.79 8.89
N PHE A 123 4.99 3.37 8.21
CA PHE A 123 5.66 4.18 7.20
C PHE A 123 4.74 4.62 6.05
N CYS A 124 3.79 3.77 5.64
CA CYS A 124 2.82 4.11 4.58
C CYS A 124 1.93 5.27 4.98
N TRP A 125 1.34 5.22 6.17
CA TRP A 125 0.48 6.30 6.66
C TRP A 125 1.25 7.62 6.77
N LEU A 126 2.48 7.59 7.31
CA LEU A 126 3.33 8.78 7.41
C LEU A 126 3.59 9.42 6.04
N VAL A 127 3.89 8.59 5.03
CA VAL A 127 4.12 9.05 3.65
C VAL A 127 2.87 9.72 3.07
N LEU A 128 1.69 9.08 3.21
CA LEU A 128 0.43 9.66 2.72
C LEU A 128 0.10 10.99 3.43
N VAL A 129 0.30 11.06 4.74
CA VAL A 129 0.08 12.28 5.52
C VAL A 129 1.05 13.40 5.11
N LYS A 130 2.33 13.08 4.86
CA LYS A 130 3.28 14.08 4.35
C LYS A 130 2.86 14.62 2.97
N MET A 131 2.37 13.76 2.06
CA MET A 131 1.84 14.23 0.79
C MET A 131 0.69 15.25 0.95
N GLU A 132 -0.22 14.98 1.88
CA GLU A 132 -1.37 15.85 2.14
C GLU A 132 -0.95 17.16 2.82
N ARG A 133 -0.18 17.08 3.91
CA ARG A 133 0.17 18.24 4.75
C ARG A 133 1.15 19.20 4.09
N GLU A 134 2.11 18.66 3.34
CA GLU A 134 3.13 19.47 2.64
C GLU A 134 2.67 19.92 1.25
N ASN A 135 1.39 19.70 0.92
CA ASN A 135 0.78 20.11 -0.35
C ASN A 135 1.52 19.58 -1.60
N LEU A 136 2.12 18.39 -1.50
CA LEU A 136 2.97 17.83 -2.56
C LEU A 136 2.18 17.54 -3.84
N VAL A 137 0.91 17.16 -3.70
CA VAL A 137 0.02 16.95 -4.87
C VAL A 137 -0.08 18.20 -5.73
N ALA A 138 -0.26 19.38 -5.14
CA ALA A 138 -0.34 20.63 -5.89
C ALA A 138 0.99 21.03 -6.52
N LYS A 139 2.10 20.84 -5.79
CA LYS A 139 3.45 21.05 -6.31
C LYS A 139 3.70 20.19 -7.55
N HIS A 140 3.48 18.87 -7.43
CA HIS A 140 3.79 17.91 -8.49
C HIS A 140 2.81 17.95 -9.66
N ALA A 141 1.56 18.37 -9.45
CA ALA A 141 0.63 18.64 -10.54
C ALA A 141 1.13 19.79 -11.45
N ARG A 142 1.68 20.85 -10.87
CA ARG A 142 2.32 21.93 -11.65
C ARG A 142 3.56 21.46 -12.38
N VAL A 143 4.40 20.66 -11.72
CA VAL A 143 5.59 20.06 -12.35
C VAL A 143 5.18 19.21 -13.55
N LEU A 144 4.16 18.36 -13.42
CA LEU A 144 3.62 17.56 -14.53
C LEU A 144 3.13 18.43 -15.68
N ALA A 145 2.35 19.48 -15.40
CA ALA A 145 1.83 20.39 -16.41
C ALA A 145 2.94 21.26 -17.06
N ALA A 146 4.07 21.46 -16.40
CA ALA A 146 5.20 22.20 -16.94
C ALA A 146 6.09 21.37 -17.89
N LYS A 147 6.00 20.04 -17.86
CA LYS A 147 6.82 19.18 -18.72
C LYS A 147 6.42 19.34 -20.20
N PRO A 148 7.34 19.63 -21.14
CA PRO A 148 7.01 19.82 -22.55
C PRO A 148 6.32 18.61 -23.21
N HIS A 149 6.68 17.39 -22.80
CA HIS A 149 6.08 16.16 -23.34
C HIS A 149 4.58 16.03 -23.01
N THR A 150 4.10 16.68 -21.95
CA THR A 150 2.68 16.67 -21.54
C THR A 150 1.79 17.29 -22.62
N TRP A 151 2.37 18.16 -23.44
CA TRP A 151 1.70 18.91 -24.50
C TRP A 151 2.12 18.45 -25.90
N GLY A 152 2.80 17.30 -26.01
CA GLY A 152 3.37 16.84 -27.28
C GLY A 152 4.38 17.83 -27.88
N GLY A 153 5.15 18.53 -27.03
CA GLY A 153 6.13 19.53 -27.44
C GLY A 153 5.57 20.92 -27.74
N LYS A 154 4.25 21.11 -27.67
CA LYS A 154 3.62 22.43 -27.86
C LYS A 154 3.65 23.25 -26.56
N LYS A 155 3.61 24.58 -26.69
CA LYS A 155 3.46 25.47 -25.53
C LYS A 155 1.96 25.63 -25.21
N PRO A 156 1.49 25.27 -24.01
CA PRO A 156 0.10 25.49 -23.64
C PRO A 156 -0.20 26.96 -23.44
N THR A 157 -1.47 27.33 -23.61
CA THR A 157 -2.00 28.57 -23.07
C THR A 157 -2.05 28.51 -21.54
N LYS A 158 -2.11 29.67 -20.89
CA LYS A 158 -2.28 29.74 -19.42
C LYS A 158 -3.54 28.98 -18.96
N ALA A 159 -4.64 29.11 -19.69
CA ALA A 159 -5.89 28.44 -19.36
C ALA A 159 -5.80 26.91 -19.48
N GLU A 160 -5.10 26.38 -20.48
CA GLU A 160 -4.87 24.94 -20.61
C GLU A 160 -3.99 24.41 -19.49
N PHE A 161 -2.90 25.12 -19.19
CA PHE A 161 -2.00 24.79 -18.07
C PHE A 161 -2.78 24.71 -16.75
N ASP A 162 -3.54 25.77 -16.42
CA ASP A 162 -4.32 25.85 -15.19
C ASP A 162 -5.37 24.72 -15.11
N ARG A 163 -6.06 24.42 -16.23
CA ARG A 163 -7.02 23.31 -16.29
C ARG A 163 -6.37 21.95 -16.03
N LEU A 164 -5.20 21.68 -16.60
CA LEU A 164 -4.50 20.42 -16.37
C LEU A 164 -4.01 20.30 -14.92
N VAL A 165 -3.51 21.39 -14.35
CA VAL A 165 -3.08 21.42 -12.94
C VAL A 165 -4.26 21.09 -12.03
N GLU A 166 -5.41 21.73 -12.19
CA GLU A 166 -6.58 21.47 -11.35
C GLU A 166 -7.17 20.07 -11.56
N ALA A 167 -7.19 19.57 -12.80
CA ALA A 167 -7.62 18.20 -13.09
C ALA A 167 -6.71 17.17 -12.40
N THR A 168 -5.38 17.35 -12.51
CA THR A 168 -4.37 16.49 -11.88
C THR A 168 -4.48 16.53 -10.37
N LYS A 169 -4.56 17.74 -9.78
CA LYS A 169 -4.75 17.93 -8.34
C LYS A 169 -5.99 17.21 -7.84
N THR A 170 -7.11 17.37 -8.53
CA THR A 170 -8.39 16.76 -8.13
C THR A 170 -8.29 15.24 -8.12
N GLU A 171 -7.77 14.65 -9.19
CA GLU A 171 -7.64 13.19 -9.31
C GLU A 171 -6.68 12.61 -8.27
N TRP A 172 -5.49 13.20 -8.13
CA TRP A 172 -4.48 12.72 -7.18
C TRP A 172 -4.89 12.93 -5.73
N THR A 173 -5.54 14.05 -5.40
CA THR A 173 -6.07 14.30 -4.05
C THR A 173 -7.18 13.30 -3.71
N THR A 174 -8.02 12.95 -4.68
CA THR A 174 -9.08 11.95 -4.49
C THR A 174 -8.47 10.58 -4.17
N ALA A 175 -7.48 10.14 -4.96
CA ALA A 175 -6.76 8.89 -4.72
C ALA A 175 -6.05 8.88 -3.36
N LEU A 176 -5.34 9.96 -3.02
CA LEU A 176 -4.66 10.11 -1.73
C LEU A 176 -5.64 10.00 -0.55
N ARG A 177 -6.76 10.72 -0.60
CA ARG A 177 -7.79 10.66 0.44
C ARG A 177 -8.45 9.29 0.52
N GLN A 178 -8.63 8.61 -0.60
CA GLN A 178 -9.13 7.23 -0.61
C GLN A 178 -8.16 6.28 0.10
N MET A 179 -6.86 6.43 -0.11
CA MET A 179 -5.85 5.65 0.64
C MET A 179 -5.85 5.98 2.14
N LEU A 180 -5.94 7.27 2.51
CA LEU A 180 -5.98 7.68 3.92
C LEU A 180 -7.21 7.16 4.68
N LYS A 181 -8.34 6.93 3.99
CA LYS A 181 -9.56 6.37 4.59
C LYS A 181 -9.36 4.99 5.22
N HIS A 182 -8.33 4.23 4.84
CA HIS A 182 -8.02 2.94 5.45
C HIS A 182 -7.70 3.00 6.96
N TRP A 183 -7.44 4.20 7.50
CA TRP A 183 -7.19 4.44 8.92
C TRP A 183 -8.37 5.10 9.66
N ASP A 184 -9.54 5.25 9.03
CA ASP A 184 -10.79 5.69 9.69
C ASP A 184 -10.64 6.99 10.53
N GLY A 185 -9.74 7.89 10.14
CA GLY A 185 -9.46 9.15 10.84
C GLY A 185 -8.61 9.04 12.12
N LYS A 186 -8.18 7.84 12.52
CA LYS A 186 -7.28 7.64 13.66
C LYS A 186 -5.87 7.31 13.17
N PRO A 187 -4.83 8.03 13.60
CA PRO A 187 -3.47 7.62 13.29
C PRO A 187 -3.25 6.18 13.80
N PRO A 188 -2.49 5.35 13.08
CA PRO A 188 -2.17 4.02 13.56
C PRO A 188 -1.55 4.10 14.95
N SER A 189 -2.04 3.25 15.86
CA SER A 189 -1.64 3.25 17.27
C SER A 189 -0.12 3.20 17.36
N THR A 190 0.47 4.20 18.00
CA THR A 190 1.89 4.26 18.31
C THR A 190 2.12 3.44 19.57
N THR A 191 2.07 2.11 19.48
CA THR A 191 2.42 1.28 20.64
C THR A 191 3.93 1.29 20.83
N GLY A 192 4.32 2.19 21.71
CA GLY A 192 5.64 2.35 22.29
C GLY A 192 5.55 3.11 23.60
N ARG A 193 4.47 2.90 24.36
CA ARG A 193 4.26 3.13 25.80
C ARG A 193 2.82 2.84 26.19
#